data_AF-A0A6P7GBL7-F1
#
_entry.id   AF-A0A6P7GBL7-F1
#
_cell.length_a   1.000
_cell.length_b   1.000
_cell.length_c   1.000
_cell.angle_alpha   90.00
_cell.angle_beta   90.00
_cell.angle_gamma   90.00
#
_symmetry.space_group_name_H-M   'P 1'
#
loop_
_entity.id
_entity.type
_entity.pdbx_description
1 polymer ?
#
loop_
_entity_poly.entity_id
_entity_poly.type
_entity_poly.pdbx_seq_one_letter_code
_entity_poly.pdbx_strand_id
1 'polypeptide(L)' 'MEDDLTGEAEDEPLNSGDDVSDADGTEESFETENVIVCQYDKITRSRNRWKFHLKDGIMNLKGEDFIFQKANGDAEW' A
#
# COMPACT_ATOMS: atom_id res chain seq x y z
N MET A 1 -29.32 -27.01 43.53
CA MET A 1 -29.48 -25.55 43.45
C MET A 1 -28.94 -25.20 42.09
N GLU A 2 -29.87 -25.06 41.15
CA GLU A 2 -29.65 -24.62 39.78
C GLU A 2 -29.57 -23.09 39.80
N ASP A 3 -28.50 -22.53 39.24
CA ASP A 3 -28.26 -21.13 38.87
C ASP A 3 -26.98 -21.21 38.01
N ASP A 4 -26.87 -20.79 36.75
CA ASP A 4 -27.72 -19.98 35.89
C ASP A 4 -27.22 -20.22 34.45
N LEU A 5 -28.12 -20.58 33.53
CA LEU A 5 -27.85 -20.57 32.08
C LEU A 5 -28.30 -19.21 31.56
N THR A 6 -27.55 -18.66 30.59
CA THR A 6 -27.87 -17.54 29.69
C THR A 6 -27.34 -16.15 30.10
N GLY A 7 -26.21 -15.79 29.52
CA GLY A 7 -25.61 -14.45 29.53
C GLY A 7 -24.83 -14.25 28.25
N GLU A 8 -25.56 -14.39 27.14
CA GLU A 8 -25.39 -13.77 25.82
C GLU A 8 -23.96 -13.37 25.42
N ALA A 9 -23.47 -14.08 24.40
CA ALA A 9 -22.33 -13.74 23.57
C ALA A 9 -22.58 -12.44 22.77
N GLU A 10 -22.71 -11.31 23.47
CA GLU A 10 -22.76 -9.97 22.89
C GLU A 10 -21.51 -9.21 23.31
N ASP A 11 -20.48 -9.20 22.45
CA ASP A 11 -19.61 -8.02 22.21
C ASP A 11 -18.38 -8.27 21.31
N GLU A 12 -18.38 -9.28 20.43
CA GLU A 12 -17.50 -9.22 19.26
C GLU A 12 -18.26 -9.64 18.00
N PRO A 13 -19.07 -8.75 17.40
CA PRO A 13 -19.38 -8.91 15.99
C PRO A 13 -18.05 -8.79 15.24
N LEU A 14 -17.42 -9.93 14.96
CA LEU A 14 -16.38 -10.10 13.94
C LEU A 14 -16.98 -9.85 12.55
N ASN A 15 -17.72 -8.75 12.37
CA ASN A 15 -18.02 -8.13 11.10
C ASN A 15 -18.71 -6.73 11.15
N SER A 16 -18.37 -5.82 12.08
CA SER A 16 -18.98 -4.47 12.12
C SER A 16 -18.29 -3.43 11.22
N GLY A 17 -17.39 -3.87 10.33
CA GLY A 17 -16.59 -3.00 9.46
C GLY A 17 -16.14 -3.64 8.14
N ASP A 18 -16.86 -4.65 7.61
CA ASP A 18 -16.49 -5.33 6.34
C ASP A 18 -16.52 -4.44 5.09
N ASP A 19 -17.08 -3.24 5.15
CA ASP A 19 -17.19 -2.34 3.99
C ASP A 19 -16.08 -1.27 3.98
N VAL A 20 -14.87 -1.59 4.43
CA VAL A 20 -13.69 -0.69 4.29
C VAL A 20 -12.71 -1.11 3.21
N SER A 21 -13.12 -1.97 2.28
CA SER A 21 -12.44 -2.00 0.99
C SER A 21 -12.91 -0.78 0.19
N ASP A 22 -12.09 0.27 0.17
CA ASP A 22 -12.19 1.31 -0.87
C ASP A 22 -12.27 0.54 -2.20
N ALA A 23 -13.44 0.62 -2.84
CA ALA A 23 -13.77 -0.19 -4.00
C ALA A 23 -12.62 -0.13 -5.01
N ASP A 24 -11.99 -1.29 -5.18
CA ASP A 24 -11.06 -1.68 -6.23
C ASP A 24 -10.48 -0.49 -7.02
N GLY A 25 -9.31 -0.01 -6.60
CA GLY A 25 -8.47 0.95 -7.34
C GLY A 25 -7.93 0.37 -8.66
N THR A 26 -8.69 -0.52 -9.31
CA THR A 26 -8.48 -1.12 -10.62
C THR A 26 -9.22 -0.34 -11.71
N GLU A 27 -9.56 0.93 -11.48
CA GLU A 27 -9.56 1.90 -12.57
C GLU A 27 -8.09 2.18 -12.93
N GLU A 28 -7.38 1.14 -13.41
CA GLU A 28 -6.23 1.25 -14.30
C GLU A 28 -6.68 2.11 -15.46
N SER A 29 -6.58 3.43 -15.30
CA SER A 29 -6.66 4.33 -16.44
C SER A 29 -5.47 3.96 -17.31
N PHE A 30 -5.77 3.23 -18.40
CA PHE A 30 -4.88 2.51 -19.31
C PHE A 30 -3.85 3.36 -20.08
N GLU A 31 -3.52 4.56 -19.59
CA GLU A 31 -2.44 5.41 -20.09
C GLU A 31 -1.69 6.01 -18.89
N THR A 32 -0.88 5.19 -18.22
CA THR A 32 0.09 5.73 -17.27
C THR A 32 1.18 6.47 -18.05
N GLU A 33 1.11 7.80 -18.09
CA GLU A 33 2.06 8.68 -18.82
C GLU A 33 3.51 8.54 -18.32
N ASN A 34 3.69 8.14 -17.06
CA ASN A 34 5.00 8.11 -16.39
C ASN A 34 5.21 6.76 -15.69
N VAL A 35 6.18 5.98 -16.14
CA VAL A 35 6.45 4.63 -15.60
C VAL A 35 7.90 4.54 -15.13
N ILE A 36 8.11 3.92 -13.96
CA ILE A 36 9.44 3.61 -13.42
C ILE A 36 9.54 2.10 -13.18
N VAL A 37 10.52 1.45 -13.81
CA VAL A 37 10.88 0.05 -13.58
C VAL A 37 12.27 0.02 -12.96
N CYS A 38 12.41 -0.53 -11.76
CA CYS A 38 13.69 -0.58 -11.06
C CYS A 38 13.75 -1.74 -10.05
N GLN A 39 14.91 -1.95 -9.46
CA GLN A 39 15.10 -2.84 -8.32
C GLN A 39 15.16 -2.01 -7.03
N TYR A 40 14.87 -2.63 -5.89
CA TYR A 40 15.06 -2.00 -4.58
C TYR A 40 16.29 -2.57 -3.88
N ASP A 41 17.02 -1.70 -3.17
CA ASP A 41 18.04 -2.10 -2.20
C ASP A 41 17.46 -2.18 -0.79
N LYS A 42 16.66 -1.18 -0.40
CA LYS A 42 16.10 -1.11 0.95
C LYS A 42 14.82 -0.28 0.97
N ILE A 43 13.77 -0.83 1.56
CA ILE A 43 12.51 -0.15 1.83
C ILE A 43 12.35 -0.07 3.34
N THR A 44 12.06 1.12 3.88
CA THR A 44 11.84 1.30 5.32
C THR A 44 10.60 2.12 5.59
N ARG A 45 9.93 1.84 6.71
CA ARG A 45 8.75 2.56 7.18
C ARG A 45 8.90 2.93 8.64
N SER A 46 8.51 4.15 8.99
CA SER A 46 8.36 4.60 10.37
C SER A 46 7.06 5.38 10.52
N ARG A 47 6.06 4.76 11.16
CA ARG A 47 4.66 5.25 11.18
C ARG A 47 4.13 5.42 9.75
N ASN A 48 3.70 6.62 9.38
CA ASN A 48 3.21 6.95 8.05
C ASN A 48 4.33 7.34 7.06
N ARG A 49 5.59 7.44 7.51
CA ARG A 49 6.71 7.82 6.64
C ARG A 49 7.37 6.62 6.00
N TRP A 50 7.55 6.69 4.69
CA TRP A 50 8.22 5.72 3.85
C TRP A 50 9.52 6.27 3.31
N LYS A 51 10.57 5.44 3.30
CA LYS A 51 11.82 5.71 2.59
C LYS A 51 12.15 4.58 1.63
N PHE A 52 12.54 4.94 0.42
CA PHE A 52 12.86 4.05 -0.68
C PHE A 52 14.33 4.25 -1.06
N HIS A 53 15.11 3.18 -1.06
CA HIS A 53 16.42 3.11 -1.69
C HIS A 53 16.32 2.15 -2.88
N LEU A 54 16.39 2.70 -4.09
CA LEU A 54 16.19 2.02 -5.37
C LEU A 54 17.49 1.99 -6.18
N LYS A 55 17.61 1.04 -7.10
CA LYS A 55 18.75 0.88 -8.01
C LYS A 55 18.33 0.36 -9.39
N ASP A 56 19.24 0.45 -10.35
CA ASP A 56 19.12 -0.12 -11.70
C ASP A 56 17.77 0.20 -12.37
N GLY A 57 17.42 1.49 -12.40
CA GLY A 57 16.11 1.94 -12.83
C GLY A 57 16.07 2.54 -14.23
N ILE A 58 14.97 2.28 -14.92
CA ILE A 58 14.58 2.85 -16.20
C ILE A 58 13.26 3.59 -15.96
N MET A 59 13.18 4.84 -16.39
CA MET A 59 12.00 5.68 -16.24
C MET A 59 11.60 6.20 -17.61
N ASN A 60 10.33 6.05 -17.98
CA ASN A 60 9.75 6.78 -19.09
C ASN A 60 8.89 7.89 -18.47
N LEU A 61 9.27 9.15 -18.67
CA LEU A 61 8.59 10.31 -18.10
C LEU A 61 8.25 11.28 -19.24
N LYS A 62 6.96 11.53 -19.46
CA LYS A 62 6.46 12.45 -20.51
C LYS A 62 7.01 12.11 -21.90
N GLY A 63 7.15 10.82 -22.20
CA GLY A 63 7.70 10.32 -23.47
C GLY A 63 9.23 10.35 -23.58
N GLU A 64 9.95 10.79 -22.55
CA GLU A 64 11.41 10.81 -22.51
C GLU A 64 11.96 9.69 -21.60
N ASP A 65 13.03 9.04 -22.05
CA ASP A 65 13.67 7.94 -21.32
C ASP A 65 14.81 8.43 -20.42
N PHE A 66 14.79 7.98 -19.17
CA PHE A 66 15.80 8.25 -18.17
C PHE A 66 16.29 6.96 -17.53
N ILE A 67 17.56 6.94 -17.14
CA ILE A 67 18.14 5.83 -16.40
C ILE A 67 18.77 6.33 -15.11
N PHE A 68 18.72 5.51 -14.06
CA PHE A 68 19.45 5.76 -12.83
C PHE A 68 20.14 4.50 -12.30
N GLN A 69 21.34 4.69 -11.76
CA GLN A 69 22.06 3.63 -11.04
C GLN A 69 21.52 3.47 -9.62
N LYS A 70 21.22 4.60 -8.94
CA LYS A 70 20.63 4.65 -7.60
C LYS A 70 19.66 5.82 -7.49
N ALA A 71 18.56 5.63 -6.77
CA ALA A 71 17.59 6.67 -6.44
C ALA A 71 17.15 6.54 -4.98
N ASN A 72 16.95 7.68 -4.31
CA ASN A 72 16.42 7.73 -2.95
C ASN A 72 15.11 8.52 -2.95
N GLY A 73 14.10 8.04 -2.24
CA GLY A 73 12.80 8.70 -2.12
C GLY A 73 12.27 8.69 -0.69
N ASP A 74 11.48 9.69 -0.36
CA ASP A 74 10.75 9.82 0.91
C ASP A 74 9.27 10.12 0.58
N ALA A 75 8.32 9.45 1.24
CA ALA A 75 6.88 9.67 1.07
C ALA A 75 6.10 9.53 2.39
N GLU A 76 4.86 10.03 2.43
CA GLU A 76 3.91 9.82 3.54
C GLU A 76 2.66 9.07 3.02
N TRP A 77 2.14 8.12 3.80
CA TRP A 77 0.90 7.36 3.55
C TRP A 77 -0.25 7.89 4.41
#